data_AF-A0AAW4K925-F1
#
_entry.id   AF-A0AAW4K925-F1
#
_cell.length_a   1.000
_cell.length_b   1.000
_cell.length_c   1.000
_cell.angle_alpha   90.00
_cell.angle_beta   90.00
_cell.angle_gamma   90.00
#
_symmetry.space_group_name_H-M   'P 1'
#
loop_
_entity.id
_entity.type
_entity.pdbx_description
1 polymer ?
#
loop_
_entity_poly.entity_id
_entity_poly.type
_entity_poly.pdbx_seq_one_letter_code
_entity_poly.pdbx_strand_id
1 'polypeptide(L)'
;MKYTKNRKRGLRSGLILSILIFLSVNVCTSVQNGTEGIENRFVYVENVQGKNEEDFELNAKRKILEKGLGELIESGSQTIDGQIKETVTNSSIEGYVTEFSRMGSFRKIGNLLEADAKGKVSRKLIEDSLKERYKELGKPKFLMIIDETILGKSNNSISENAIVKKFIEFDFLEKSQLARVLTKQSGKSVTIYGNQTLETEVLSTASEMGAQILLVGQTQVTNAGEIENSELKSYQAVIRFKIYDVNTKRIIAADNTSGAVLHVNPDTGIQEAIQKAVEKIYPKIREQISIKWKPGNLILLKIEGISYDDYVDKDIKGLIRGIKGVNRVSEVNVNQPIVLEIEALYNGNNLYQKMRERKTDFGFDFSQKEIKSSLIHIIKK
;
A
#
# COMPACT_ATOMS: atom_id res chain seq x y z
N MET A 1 74.83 49.52 -30.55
CA MET A 1 75.21 49.55 -31.98
C MET A 1 73.93 49.60 -32.79
N LYS A 2 73.80 50.60 -33.68
CA LYS A 2 72.60 50.92 -34.48
C LYS A 2 72.15 49.72 -35.33
N TYR A 3 70.85 49.55 -35.54
CA TYR A 3 70.20 49.77 -36.84
C TYR A 3 68.68 49.49 -36.78
N THR A 4 67.90 50.54 -37.01
CA THR A 4 66.50 50.53 -37.40
C THR A 4 66.39 50.43 -38.92
N LYS A 5 65.50 49.59 -39.49
CA LYS A 5 64.76 49.89 -40.74
C LYS A 5 63.61 48.90 -41.06
N ASN A 6 62.38 49.36 -40.81
CA ASN A 6 61.35 49.72 -41.80
C ASN A 6 60.84 48.71 -42.88
N ARG A 7 59.50 48.65 -42.97
CA ARG A 7 58.59 48.66 -44.15
C ARG A 7 57.84 47.38 -44.63
N LYS A 8 56.50 47.54 -44.53
CA LYS A 8 55.43 47.45 -45.58
C LYS A 8 54.82 46.10 -46.03
N ARG A 9 53.49 46.04 -45.79
CA ARG A 9 52.34 45.72 -46.69
C ARG A 9 52.45 44.52 -47.65
N GLY A 10 51.48 43.61 -47.53
CA GLY A 10 51.09 42.69 -48.61
C GLY A 10 49.72 42.06 -48.33
N LEU A 11 48.69 42.57 -49.00
CA LEU A 11 47.33 42.04 -49.06
C LEU A 11 47.28 41.00 -50.19
N ARG A 12 46.95 39.73 -49.93
CA ARG A 12 46.42 38.80 -50.95
C ARG A 12 45.51 37.75 -50.32
N SER A 13 44.29 37.71 -50.86
CA SER A 13 43.25 36.70 -50.67
C SER A 13 43.63 35.37 -51.31
N GLY A 14 43.23 34.26 -50.70
CA GLY A 14 43.31 32.94 -51.30
C GLY A 14 42.63 31.86 -50.46
N LEU A 15 41.41 31.51 -50.90
CA LEU A 15 40.73 30.22 -50.79
C LEU A 15 40.69 29.44 -49.45
N ILE A 16 39.48 29.39 -48.89
CA ILE A 16 38.68 28.16 -48.65
C ILE A 16 39.46 26.92 -48.21
N LEU A 17 39.41 26.61 -46.91
CA LEU A 17 39.06 25.25 -46.49
C LEU A 17 38.41 25.25 -45.10
N SER A 18 37.19 24.72 -45.11
CA SER A 18 36.29 24.43 -44.00
C SER A 18 36.96 23.71 -42.83
N ILE A 19 36.77 24.22 -41.61
CA ILE A 19 36.53 23.42 -40.40
C ILE A 19 35.55 24.20 -39.51
N LEU A 20 34.34 23.64 -39.41
CA LEU A 20 33.31 24.01 -38.46
C LEU A 20 33.78 23.73 -37.04
N ILE A 21 33.91 24.78 -36.22
CA ILE A 21 33.81 24.68 -34.76
C ILE A 21 32.73 25.66 -34.34
N PHE A 22 31.54 25.12 -34.09
CA PHE A 22 30.43 25.82 -33.44
C PHE A 22 30.87 26.19 -32.02
N LEU A 23 31.26 27.45 -31.81
CA LEU A 23 31.37 28.05 -30.49
C LEU A 23 30.06 28.81 -30.22
N SER A 24 29.02 28.09 -29.79
CA SER A 24 27.81 28.73 -29.29
C SER A 24 28.10 29.31 -27.90
N VAL A 25 28.15 30.63 -27.84
CA VAL A 25 28.15 31.42 -26.61
C VAL A 25 26.89 31.05 -25.82
N ASN A 26 27.07 30.31 -24.71
CA ASN A 26 26.00 30.12 -23.73
C ASN A 26 25.76 31.45 -23.03
N VAL A 27 24.75 32.18 -23.49
CA VAL A 27 24.11 33.23 -22.69
C VAL A 27 23.43 32.51 -21.52
N CYS A 28 24.02 32.66 -20.35
CA CYS A 28 23.45 32.21 -19.09
C CYS A 28 22.24 33.10 -18.78
N THR A 29 21.07 32.78 -19.33
CA THR A 29 19.81 33.22 -18.73
C THR A 29 19.57 32.32 -17.53
N SER A 30 19.87 32.85 -16.34
CA SER A 30 19.42 32.30 -15.08
C SER A 30 17.89 32.25 -15.09
N VAL A 31 17.33 31.11 -15.52
CA VAL A 31 15.94 30.77 -15.23
C VAL A 31 15.91 30.54 -13.73
N GLN A 32 15.45 31.55 -13.00
CA GLN A 32 14.83 31.34 -11.70
C GLN A 32 13.72 30.31 -11.94
N ASN A 33 13.98 29.05 -11.57
CA ASN A 33 12.93 28.06 -11.40
C ASN A 33 12.10 28.53 -10.21
N GLY A 34 11.17 29.43 -10.51
CA GLY A 34 10.09 29.81 -9.62
C GLY A 34 9.32 28.55 -9.24
N THR A 35 9.14 28.38 -7.95
CA THR A 35 8.24 27.41 -7.33
C THR A 35 6.77 27.78 -7.54
N GLU A 36 6.44 28.35 -8.70
CA GLU A 36 5.09 28.72 -9.14
C GLU A 36 4.81 27.94 -10.43
N GLY A 37 3.93 26.93 -10.37
CA GLY A 37 3.47 26.28 -11.61
C GLY A 37 3.02 24.82 -11.54
N ILE A 38 2.74 24.27 -10.36
CA ILE A 38 2.15 22.93 -10.23
C ILE A 38 0.72 22.96 -9.67
N GLU A 39 0.34 23.99 -8.90
CA GLU A 39 -1.01 24.05 -8.29
C GLU A 39 -2.16 24.36 -9.26
N ASN A 40 -1.88 24.75 -10.52
CA ASN A 40 -2.90 25.29 -11.44
C ASN A 40 -2.91 24.66 -12.86
N ARG A 41 -2.46 23.41 -13.04
CA ARG A 41 -2.53 22.78 -14.37
C ARG A 41 -3.91 22.17 -14.64
N PHE A 42 -4.42 22.46 -15.83
CA PHE A 42 -5.60 21.78 -16.37
C PHE A 42 -5.23 20.35 -16.75
N VAL A 43 -6.05 19.40 -16.29
CA VAL A 43 -6.01 18.01 -16.72
C VAL A 43 -6.99 17.84 -17.86
N TYR A 44 -6.53 17.24 -18.95
CA TYR A 44 -7.30 17.06 -20.18
C TYR A 44 -7.68 15.59 -20.37
N VAL A 45 -8.93 15.34 -20.71
CA VAL A 45 -9.46 14.00 -20.98
C VAL A 45 -10.24 14.00 -22.29
N GLU A 46 -10.05 12.94 -23.06
CA GLU A 46 -10.61 12.80 -24.40
C GLU A 46 -11.66 11.69 -24.45
N ASN A 47 -12.58 11.81 -25.41
CA ASN A 47 -13.59 10.82 -25.77
C ASN A 47 -14.36 10.31 -24.53
N VAL A 48 -14.85 11.25 -23.71
CA VAL A 48 -15.66 10.92 -22.54
C VAL A 48 -17.10 10.75 -22.96
N GLN A 49 -17.76 9.69 -22.48
CA GLN A 49 -19.12 9.34 -22.86
C GLN A 49 -20.11 9.52 -21.70
N GLY A 50 -21.34 9.91 -22.02
CA GLY A 50 -22.46 10.00 -21.08
C GLY A 50 -23.81 9.79 -21.76
N LYS A 51 -24.80 9.30 -21.02
CA LYS A 51 -26.18 9.09 -21.50
C LYS A 51 -26.94 10.42 -21.69
N ASN A 52 -26.54 11.44 -20.95
CA ASN A 52 -27.01 12.82 -21.03
C ASN A 52 -25.87 13.77 -20.60
N GLU A 53 -26.11 15.08 -20.62
CA GLU A 53 -25.07 16.09 -20.32
C GLU A 53 -24.57 16.00 -18.87
N GLU A 54 -25.45 15.72 -17.92
CA GLU A 54 -25.10 15.54 -16.50
C GLU A 54 -24.23 14.30 -16.27
N ASP A 55 -24.59 13.17 -16.88
CA ASP A 55 -23.82 11.91 -16.83
C ASP A 55 -22.46 12.07 -17.52
N PHE A 56 -22.40 12.80 -18.64
CA PHE A 56 -21.15 13.16 -19.28
C PHE A 56 -20.25 13.99 -18.35
N GLU A 57 -20.79 15.04 -17.73
CA GLU A 57 -20.04 15.91 -16.83
C GLU A 57 -19.48 15.13 -15.64
N LEU A 58 -20.29 14.26 -15.04
CA LEU A 58 -19.87 13.38 -13.95
C LEU A 58 -18.73 12.45 -14.38
N ASN A 59 -18.87 11.78 -15.53
CA ASN A 59 -17.85 10.86 -16.05
C ASN A 59 -16.57 11.61 -16.47
N ALA A 60 -16.69 12.83 -16.98
CA ALA A 60 -15.56 13.67 -17.35
C ALA A 60 -14.79 14.14 -16.11
N LYS A 61 -15.49 14.64 -15.09
CA LYS A 61 -14.88 15.02 -13.81
C LYS A 61 -14.19 13.83 -13.12
N ARG A 62 -14.75 12.61 -13.20
CA ARG A 62 -14.08 11.37 -12.72
C ARG A 62 -12.76 11.13 -13.45
N LYS A 63 -12.77 11.10 -14.78
CA LYS A 63 -11.55 10.87 -15.58
C LYS A 63 -10.49 11.96 -15.34
N ILE A 64 -10.92 13.22 -15.20
CA ILE A 64 -10.04 14.37 -14.88
C ILE A 64 -9.38 14.16 -13.51
N LEU A 65 -10.14 13.74 -12.51
CA LEU A 65 -9.62 13.45 -11.18
C LEU A 65 -8.66 12.25 -11.18
N GLU A 66 -9.00 11.16 -11.88
CA GLU A 66 -8.14 9.97 -11.99
C GLU A 66 -6.79 10.25 -12.65
N LYS A 67 -6.81 11.05 -13.72
CA LYS A 67 -5.60 11.46 -14.44
C LYS A 67 -4.78 12.46 -13.61
N GLY A 68 -5.44 13.43 -12.98
CA GLY A 68 -4.77 14.38 -12.07
C GLY A 68 -4.12 13.69 -10.86
N LEU A 69 -4.77 12.68 -10.29
CA LEU A 69 -4.18 11.83 -9.24
C LEU A 69 -2.95 11.05 -9.75
N GLY A 70 -2.99 10.55 -10.98
CA GLY A 70 -1.84 9.87 -11.61
C GLY A 70 -0.63 10.79 -11.77
N GLU A 71 -0.85 12.00 -12.29
CA GLU A 71 0.21 13.01 -12.48
C GLU A 71 0.82 13.47 -11.14
N LEU A 72 0.02 13.53 -10.05
CA LEU A 72 0.52 13.84 -8.71
C LEU A 72 1.45 12.75 -8.16
N ILE A 73 1.13 11.47 -8.40
CA ILE A 73 1.93 10.31 -7.96
C ILE A 73 3.30 10.29 -8.67
N GLU A 74 3.35 10.63 -9.96
CA GLU A 74 4.62 10.71 -10.70
C GLU A 74 5.53 11.86 -10.22
N SER A 75 4.94 12.92 -9.65
CA SER A 75 5.67 14.10 -9.17
C SER A 75 6.17 14.02 -7.72
N GLY A 76 5.66 13.08 -6.92
CA GLY A 76 5.97 12.95 -5.49
C GLY A 76 6.46 11.54 -5.15
N SER A 77 7.53 11.44 -4.36
CA SER A 77 8.14 10.18 -3.89
C SER A 77 7.23 9.34 -2.94
N GLN A 78 5.92 9.56 -2.93
CA GLN A 78 4.96 8.84 -2.09
C GLN A 78 4.00 8.01 -2.95
N THR A 79 4.08 6.69 -2.79
CA THR A 79 3.11 5.74 -3.35
C THR A 79 1.76 5.96 -2.68
N ILE A 80 0.79 6.51 -3.42
CA ILE A 80 -0.61 6.53 -2.99
C ILE A 80 -1.22 5.17 -3.32
N ASP A 81 -1.89 4.55 -2.36
CA ASP A 81 -2.61 3.28 -2.53
C ASP A 81 -3.67 3.42 -3.64
N GLY A 82 -3.68 2.49 -4.59
CA GLY A 82 -4.62 2.46 -5.71
C GLY A 82 -6.09 2.40 -5.29
N GLN A 83 -6.38 1.88 -4.08
CA GLN A 83 -7.75 1.88 -3.55
C GLN A 83 -8.20 3.26 -3.06
N ILE A 84 -7.28 4.11 -2.61
CA ILE A 84 -7.62 5.47 -2.22
C ILE A 84 -7.89 6.33 -3.45
N LYS A 85 -7.15 6.09 -4.55
CA LYS A 85 -7.46 6.67 -5.88
C LYS A 85 -8.88 6.33 -6.33
N GLU A 86 -9.29 5.06 -6.22
CA GLU A 86 -10.63 4.60 -6.59
C GLU A 86 -11.71 5.15 -5.63
N THR A 87 -11.42 5.22 -4.33
CA THR A 87 -12.37 5.70 -3.31
C THR A 87 -12.57 7.22 -3.36
N VAL A 88 -11.52 8.01 -3.60
CA VAL A 88 -11.60 9.48 -3.77
C VAL A 88 -12.39 9.83 -5.03
N THR A 89 -12.15 9.10 -6.13
CA THR A 89 -12.90 9.26 -7.38
C THR A 89 -14.40 8.96 -7.21
N ASN A 90 -14.75 8.05 -6.32
CA ASN A 90 -16.14 7.61 -6.12
C ASN A 90 -16.88 8.32 -4.97
N SER A 91 -16.21 9.06 -4.09
CA SER A 91 -16.81 9.57 -2.85
C SER A 91 -17.23 11.03 -2.87
N SER A 92 -16.62 11.92 -3.67
CA SER A 92 -17.03 13.34 -3.80
C SER A 92 -16.40 14.02 -5.01
N ILE A 93 -16.93 13.79 -6.22
CA ILE A 93 -16.37 14.35 -7.48
C ILE A 93 -16.47 15.89 -7.52
N GLU A 94 -17.51 16.45 -6.89
CA GLU A 94 -17.81 17.89 -6.94
C GLU A 94 -16.87 18.77 -6.12
N GLY A 95 -16.14 18.21 -5.15
CA GLY A 95 -15.23 18.96 -4.28
C GLY A 95 -13.78 19.06 -4.79
N TYR A 96 -13.33 18.12 -5.63
CA TYR A 96 -11.91 18.03 -6.03
C TYR A 96 -11.62 18.68 -7.38
N VAL A 97 -12.60 18.70 -8.30
CA VAL A 97 -12.50 19.38 -9.59
C VAL A 97 -13.05 20.80 -9.42
N THR A 98 -12.15 21.73 -9.11
CA THR A 98 -12.47 23.15 -8.82
C THR A 98 -12.91 23.94 -10.06
N GLU A 99 -12.48 23.54 -11.24
CA GLU A 99 -12.87 24.13 -12.51
C GLU A 99 -13.15 23.01 -13.51
N PHE A 100 -14.24 23.13 -14.27
CA PHE A 100 -14.62 22.16 -15.30
C PHE A 100 -15.09 22.88 -16.56
N SER A 101 -14.65 22.40 -17.72
CA SER A 101 -15.07 22.92 -19.01
C SER A 101 -15.09 21.79 -20.05
N ARG A 102 -16.26 21.59 -20.66
CA ARG A 102 -16.42 20.77 -21.86
C ARG A 102 -15.79 21.48 -23.06
N MET A 103 -15.03 20.74 -23.85
CA MET A 103 -14.36 21.24 -25.05
C MET A 103 -15.15 20.86 -26.31
N GLY A 104 -15.41 21.84 -27.17
CA GLY A 104 -16.14 21.63 -28.42
C GLY A 104 -17.62 21.33 -28.24
N SER A 105 -18.25 20.67 -29.22
CA SER A 105 -19.66 20.24 -29.18
C SER A 105 -19.75 18.72 -28.99
N PHE A 106 -20.89 18.24 -28.50
CA PHE A 106 -21.12 16.80 -28.36
C PHE A 106 -21.11 16.09 -29.73
N ARG A 107 -20.37 14.99 -29.79
CA ARG A 107 -20.41 13.98 -30.83
C ARG A 107 -21.43 12.92 -30.39
N LYS A 108 -22.40 12.56 -31.24
CA LYS A 108 -23.31 11.45 -30.96
C LYS A 108 -22.72 10.14 -31.44
N ILE A 109 -22.55 9.18 -30.54
CA ILE A 109 -22.15 7.81 -30.85
C ILE A 109 -23.26 6.87 -30.37
N GLY A 110 -24.10 6.43 -31.30
CA GLY A 110 -25.32 5.69 -30.96
C GLY A 110 -26.23 6.50 -30.04
N ASN A 111 -26.50 5.96 -28.85
CA ASN A 111 -27.31 6.60 -27.81
C ASN A 111 -26.49 7.40 -26.78
N LEU A 112 -25.18 7.57 -26.99
CA LEU A 112 -24.29 8.24 -26.06
C LEU A 112 -23.81 9.59 -26.63
N LEU A 113 -23.66 10.56 -25.73
CA LEU A 113 -22.98 11.82 -25.98
C LEU A 113 -21.49 11.63 -25.69
N GLU A 114 -20.64 12.04 -26.62
CA GLU A 114 -19.20 12.02 -26.48
C GLU A 114 -18.61 13.43 -26.64
N ALA A 115 -17.70 13.83 -25.76
CA ALA A 115 -16.92 15.06 -25.93
C ALA A 115 -15.60 14.98 -25.16
N ASP A 116 -14.74 15.97 -25.40
CA ASP A 116 -13.51 16.15 -24.65
C ASP A 116 -13.76 17.15 -23.52
N ALA A 117 -12.97 17.08 -22.46
CA ALA A 117 -13.14 17.97 -21.31
C ALA A 117 -11.80 18.30 -20.66
N LYS A 118 -11.78 19.45 -19.99
CA LYS A 118 -10.67 19.85 -19.14
C LYS A 118 -11.18 20.26 -17.76
N GLY A 119 -10.35 20.08 -16.76
CA GLY A 119 -10.65 20.58 -15.43
C GLY A 119 -9.42 20.74 -14.56
N LYS A 120 -9.59 21.47 -13.47
CA LYS A 120 -8.51 21.77 -12.53
C LYS A 120 -8.75 21.04 -11.22
N VAL A 121 -7.75 20.29 -10.80
CA VAL A 121 -7.82 19.43 -9.62
C VAL A 121 -7.10 20.12 -8.45
N SER A 122 -7.79 20.30 -7.32
CA SER A 122 -7.18 20.87 -6.12
C SER A 122 -6.34 19.83 -5.40
N ARG A 123 -5.01 19.97 -5.52
CA ARG A 123 -4.04 19.13 -4.81
C ARG A 123 -4.23 19.18 -3.29
N LYS A 124 -4.45 20.38 -2.75
CA LYS A 124 -4.64 20.60 -1.31
C LYS A 124 -5.85 19.83 -0.76
N LEU A 125 -7.00 19.89 -1.45
CA LEU A 125 -8.21 19.18 -1.02
C LEU A 125 -8.05 17.66 -1.09
N ILE A 126 -7.29 17.16 -2.07
CA ILE A 126 -6.92 15.74 -2.16
C ILE A 126 -6.01 15.38 -0.99
N GLU A 127 -4.92 16.11 -0.77
CA GLU A 127 -3.98 15.78 0.32
C GLU A 127 -4.65 15.85 1.70
N ASP A 128 -5.54 16.80 1.91
CA ASP A 128 -6.30 16.94 3.16
C ASP A 128 -7.32 15.81 3.32
N SER A 129 -8.04 15.41 2.27
CA SER A 129 -8.98 14.27 2.34
C SER A 129 -8.26 12.92 2.49
N LEU A 130 -7.08 12.75 1.89
CA LEU A 130 -6.20 11.61 2.13
C LEU A 130 -5.79 11.56 3.60
N LYS A 131 -5.31 12.68 4.16
CA LYS A 131 -4.92 12.79 5.58
C LYS A 131 -6.08 12.55 6.53
N GLU A 132 -7.28 13.06 6.23
CA GLU A 132 -8.49 12.82 7.02
C GLU A 132 -8.92 11.35 6.97
N ARG A 133 -8.85 10.70 5.80
CA ARG A 133 -9.13 9.25 5.69
C ARG A 133 -8.10 8.39 6.40
N TYR A 134 -6.82 8.77 6.37
CA TYR A 134 -5.79 8.13 7.18
C TYR A 134 -6.05 8.29 8.69
N LYS A 135 -6.66 9.41 9.12
CA LYS A 135 -7.11 9.59 10.52
C LYS A 135 -8.32 8.73 10.86
N GLU A 136 -9.25 8.52 9.92
CA GLU A 136 -10.46 7.71 10.13
C GLU A 136 -10.23 6.20 10.10
N LEU A 137 -9.29 5.70 9.28
CA LEU A 137 -8.96 4.27 9.19
C LEU A 137 -8.11 3.78 10.38
N GLY A 138 -7.48 4.69 11.12
CA GLY A 138 -6.54 4.37 12.19
C GLY A 138 -5.23 3.76 11.67
N LYS A 139 -4.25 3.62 12.56
CA LYS A 139 -3.02 2.88 12.25
C LYS A 139 -3.32 1.37 12.17
N PRO A 140 -2.73 0.63 11.22
CA PRO A 140 -2.91 -0.81 11.19
C PRO A 140 -2.44 -1.46 12.49
N LYS A 141 -3.29 -2.31 13.08
CA LYS A 141 -2.96 -3.07 14.29
C LYS A 141 -1.98 -4.19 13.95
N PHE A 142 -0.78 -4.10 14.49
CA PHE A 142 0.35 -4.95 14.15
C PHE A 142 0.71 -5.81 15.35
N LEU A 143 0.61 -7.13 15.21
CA LEU A 143 1.13 -8.07 16.19
C LEU A 143 2.46 -8.61 15.70
N MET A 144 3.41 -8.79 16.60
CA MET A 144 4.74 -9.28 16.27
C MET A 144 5.14 -10.37 17.25
N ILE A 145 5.86 -11.38 16.77
CA ILE A 145 6.55 -12.38 17.58
C ILE A 145 7.93 -12.62 16.96
N ILE A 146 8.99 -12.48 17.75
CA ILE A 146 10.35 -12.73 17.29
C ILE A 146 11.04 -13.68 18.26
N ASP A 147 11.45 -14.85 17.77
CA ASP A 147 12.32 -15.75 18.51
C ASP A 147 13.76 -15.22 18.48
N GLU A 148 14.29 -14.75 19.62
CA GLU A 148 15.65 -14.19 19.66
C GLU A 148 16.67 -15.15 20.27
N THR A 149 17.77 -15.35 19.56
CA THR A 149 18.96 -16.05 20.06
C THR A 149 20.16 -15.14 19.97
N ILE A 150 20.64 -14.67 21.11
CA ILE A 150 21.73 -13.70 21.21
C ILE A 150 22.91 -14.40 21.88
N LEU A 151 24.03 -14.52 21.15
CA LEU A 151 25.24 -15.20 21.62
C LEU A 151 24.95 -16.61 22.18
N GLY A 152 24.05 -17.34 21.51
CA GLY A 152 23.66 -18.70 21.88
C GLY A 152 22.66 -18.81 23.04
N LYS A 153 22.18 -17.69 23.60
CA LYS A 153 21.16 -17.66 24.64
C LYS A 153 19.84 -17.16 24.09
N SER A 154 18.74 -17.80 24.49
CA SER A 154 17.40 -17.25 24.23
C SER A 154 17.29 -15.90 24.93
N ASN A 155 16.90 -14.87 24.20
CA ASN A 155 16.58 -13.56 24.73
C ASN A 155 15.20 -13.15 24.25
N ASN A 156 14.61 -12.14 24.87
CA ASN A 156 13.32 -11.60 24.48
C ASN A 156 13.43 -10.08 24.30
N SER A 157 12.85 -9.60 23.20
CA SER A 157 12.42 -8.21 22.98
C SER A 157 13.45 -7.17 22.52
N ILE A 158 14.72 -7.48 22.23
CA ILE A 158 15.66 -6.45 21.74
C ILE A 158 15.31 -5.99 20.31
N SER A 159 15.13 -6.96 19.40
CA SER A 159 14.71 -6.71 18.01
C SER A 159 13.30 -6.15 17.95
N GLU A 160 12.42 -6.62 18.83
CA GLU A 160 11.05 -6.12 18.92
C GLU A 160 11.03 -4.64 19.25
N ASN A 161 11.79 -4.22 20.27
CA ASN A 161 11.92 -2.81 20.63
C ASN A 161 12.52 -1.98 19.49
N ALA A 162 13.54 -2.51 18.80
CA ALA A 162 14.14 -1.83 17.65
C ALA A 162 13.14 -1.65 16.50
N ILE A 163 12.28 -2.65 16.24
CA ILE A 163 11.22 -2.58 15.23
C ILE A 163 10.13 -1.60 15.67
N VAL A 164 9.59 -1.71 16.89
CA VAL A 164 8.55 -0.79 17.40
C VAL A 164 9.00 0.67 17.31
N LYS A 165 10.25 0.95 17.69
CA LYS A 165 10.84 2.30 17.60
C LYS A 165 10.95 2.79 16.15
N LYS A 166 11.21 1.91 15.19
CA LYS A 166 11.41 2.28 13.78
C LYS A 166 10.10 2.41 13.01
N PHE A 167 9.12 1.57 13.31
CA PHE A 167 7.86 1.44 12.57
C PHE A 167 6.69 2.19 13.24
N ILE A 168 6.89 3.47 13.53
CA ILE A 168 5.93 4.31 14.28
C ILE A 168 4.56 4.49 13.58
N GLU A 169 4.48 4.17 12.29
CA GLU A 169 3.25 4.22 11.49
C GLU A 169 2.23 3.13 11.84
N PHE A 170 2.65 2.07 12.54
CA PHE A 170 1.78 0.98 12.98
C PHE A 170 1.37 1.13 14.46
N ASP A 171 0.27 0.50 14.84
CA ASP A 171 -0.16 0.36 16.23
C ASP A 171 0.17 -1.04 16.73
N PHE A 172 1.17 -1.18 17.60
CA PHE A 172 1.67 -2.48 18.03
C PHE A 172 0.84 -3.04 19.18
N LEU A 173 0.32 -4.25 18.99
CA LEU A 173 -0.42 -4.97 20.02
C LEU A 173 0.54 -5.66 21.00
N GLU A 174 0.18 -5.59 22.28
CA GLU A 174 0.89 -6.26 23.36
C GLU A 174 0.71 -7.78 23.31
N LYS A 175 1.78 -8.51 23.62
CA LYS A 175 1.83 -9.99 23.49
C LYS A 175 1.27 -10.71 24.70
N SER A 176 0.80 -9.99 25.72
CA SER A 176 0.33 -10.57 26.99
C SER A 176 -0.78 -11.62 26.79
N GLN A 177 -1.58 -11.51 25.73
CA GLN A 177 -2.63 -12.50 25.41
C GLN A 177 -2.14 -13.72 24.61
N LEU A 178 -0.93 -13.66 24.02
CA LEU A 178 -0.27 -14.80 23.36
C LEU A 178 0.31 -15.80 24.36
N ALA A 179 0.33 -15.46 25.66
CA ALA A 179 0.80 -16.36 26.72
C ALA A 179 0.14 -17.74 26.66
N ARG A 180 -1.13 -17.84 26.21
CA ARG A 180 -1.85 -19.11 26.04
C ARG A 180 -1.27 -20.00 24.94
N VAL A 181 -0.77 -19.41 23.85
CA VAL A 181 -0.09 -20.14 22.77
C VAL A 181 1.30 -20.57 23.23
N LEU A 182 2.00 -19.69 23.96
CA LEU A 182 3.35 -19.93 24.47
C LEU A 182 3.42 -20.94 25.64
N THR A 183 2.34 -21.11 26.41
CA THR A 183 2.31 -21.97 27.61
C THR A 183 1.76 -23.39 27.38
N LYS A 184 1.08 -23.65 26.25
CA LYS A 184 0.54 -24.99 25.93
C LYS A 184 1.60 -26.03 25.60
N GLN A 185 2.84 -25.64 25.35
CA GLN A 185 3.96 -26.57 25.10
C GLN A 185 5.02 -26.46 26.21
N SER A 186 4.77 -27.19 27.30
CA SER A 186 5.79 -27.82 28.16
C SER A 186 7.07 -27.02 28.47
N GLY A 187 7.00 -25.92 29.23
CA GLY A 187 8.09 -25.42 30.08
C GLY A 187 9.47 -25.12 29.45
N LYS A 188 9.57 -25.12 28.11
CA LYS A 188 10.79 -24.81 27.34
C LYS A 188 10.48 -23.66 26.39
N SER A 189 11.48 -22.83 26.09
CA SER A 189 11.39 -21.79 25.06
C SER A 189 10.97 -22.45 23.74
N VAL A 190 9.81 -22.09 23.23
CA VAL A 190 9.24 -22.66 22.01
C VAL A 190 9.55 -21.73 20.84
N THR A 191 10.30 -22.22 19.85
CA THR A 191 10.55 -21.49 18.60
C THR A 191 9.32 -21.59 17.71
N ILE A 192 8.71 -20.46 17.41
CA ILE A 192 7.51 -20.35 16.56
C ILE A 192 7.92 -20.28 15.09
N TYR A 193 8.95 -19.49 14.78
CA TYR A 193 9.39 -19.29 13.40
C TYR A 193 9.88 -20.62 12.78
N GLY A 194 9.29 -20.99 11.64
CA GLY A 194 9.58 -22.25 10.96
C GLY A 194 8.77 -23.45 11.45
N ASN A 195 7.98 -23.31 12.53
CA ASN A 195 7.04 -24.32 12.98
C ASN A 195 5.63 -24.00 12.49
N GLN A 196 5.20 -24.65 11.40
CA GLN A 196 3.93 -24.36 10.74
C GLN A 196 2.70 -24.48 11.64
N THR A 197 2.69 -25.46 12.56
CA THR A 197 1.58 -25.67 13.50
C THR A 197 1.46 -24.47 14.45
N LEU A 198 2.58 -24.02 15.02
CA LEU A 198 2.60 -22.89 15.93
C LEU A 198 2.35 -21.57 15.20
N GLU A 199 2.92 -21.37 14.00
CA GLU A 199 2.62 -20.20 13.15
C GLU A 199 1.10 -20.09 12.89
N THR A 200 0.42 -21.22 12.67
CA THR A 200 -1.03 -21.26 12.44
C THR A 200 -1.84 -20.97 13.70
N GLU A 201 -1.42 -21.48 14.87
CA GLU A 201 -2.07 -21.19 16.15
C GLU A 201 -1.92 -19.70 16.49
N VAL A 202 -0.70 -19.15 16.35
CA VAL A 202 -0.43 -17.71 16.54
C VAL A 202 -1.27 -16.86 15.60
N LEU A 203 -1.36 -17.21 14.31
CA LEU A 203 -2.18 -16.49 13.34
C LEU A 203 -3.65 -16.45 13.74
N SER A 204 -4.16 -17.55 14.30
CA SER A 204 -5.54 -17.62 14.79
C SER A 204 -5.74 -16.74 16.02
N THR A 205 -4.82 -16.79 16.99
CA THR A 205 -4.86 -15.91 18.17
C THR A 205 -4.69 -14.44 17.79
N ALA A 206 -3.86 -14.11 16.80
CA ALA A 206 -3.71 -12.76 16.28
C ALA A 206 -5.04 -12.20 15.77
N SER A 207 -5.83 -13.02 15.07
CA SER A 207 -7.18 -12.66 14.62
C SER A 207 -8.13 -12.38 15.79
N GLU A 208 -8.10 -13.21 16.83
CA GLU A 208 -8.90 -13.02 18.05
C GLU A 208 -8.52 -11.73 18.81
N MET A 209 -7.23 -11.37 18.80
CA MET A 209 -6.71 -10.13 19.38
C MET A 209 -7.02 -8.88 18.53
N GLY A 210 -7.61 -9.05 17.35
CA GLY A 210 -7.91 -7.96 16.42
C GLY A 210 -6.67 -7.40 15.74
N ALA A 211 -5.59 -8.17 15.63
CA ALA A 211 -4.46 -7.84 14.78
C ALA A 211 -4.88 -7.89 13.31
N GLN A 212 -4.40 -6.94 12.52
CA GLN A 212 -4.62 -6.91 11.06
C GLN A 212 -3.38 -7.42 10.32
N ILE A 213 -2.20 -7.22 10.92
CA ILE A 213 -0.92 -7.69 10.40
C ILE A 213 -0.23 -8.48 11.51
N LEU A 214 0.34 -9.63 11.16
CA LEU A 214 1.15 -10.44 12.06
C LEU A 214 2.56 -10.60 11.47
N LEU A 215 3.60 -10.26 12.22
CA LEU A 215 4.97 -10.63 11.92
C LEU A 215 5.39 -11.80 12.81
N VAL A 216 5.86 -12.88 12.19
CA VAL A 216 6.55 -13.98 12.86
C VAL A 216 7.99 -13.99 12.37
N GLY A 217 8.96 -13.92 13.28
CA GLY A 217 10.35 -13.83 12.92
C GLY A 217 11.29 -14.54 13.88
N GLN A 218 12.56 -14.55 13.49
CA GLN A 218 13.68 -15.04 14.25
C GLN A 218 14.82 -14.04 14.12
N THR A 219 15.45 -13.68 15.23
CA THR A 219 16.70 -12.95 15.25
C THR A 219 17.80 -13.81 15.84
N GLN A 220 18.94 -13.89 15.15
CA GLN A 220 20.15 -14.51 15.66
C GLN A 220 21.28 -13.50 15.69
N VAL A 221 21.97 -13.36 16.83
CA VAL A 221 23.17 -12.53 16.96
C VAL A 221 24.36 -13.39 17.33
N THR A 222 25.44 -13.28 16.55
CA THR A 222 26.70 -13.99 16.76
C THR A 222 27.85 -13.01 16.95
N ASN A 223 28.86 -13.44 17.70
CA ASN A 223 30.17 -12.80 17.71
C ASN A 223 31.02 -13.49 16.63
N ALA A 224 31.38 -12.75 15.58
CA ALA A 224 32.15 -13.22 14.45
C ALA A 224 33.67 -13.24 14.70
N GLY A 225 34.12 -12.82 15.88
CA GLY A 225 35.52 -12.84 16.30
C GLY A 225 36.11 -11.46 16.52
N GLU A 226 37.38 -11.46 16.93
CA GLU A 226 38.19 -10.28 17.18
C GLU A 226 38.92 -9.85 15.90
N ILE A 227 39.12 -8.55 15.74
CA ILE A 227 39.88 -8.00 14.61
C ILE A 227 41.31 -7.75 15.06
N GLU A 228 42.27 -8.37 14.39
CA GLU A 228 43.71 -8.10 14.52
C GLU A 228 44.23 -8.08 15.98
N ASN A 229 43.75 -8.99 16.82
CA ASN A 229 44.09 -9.06 18.26
C ASN A 229 43.75 -7.79 19.07
N SER A 230 42.82 -6.97 18.58
CA SER A 230 42.27 -5.85 19.32
C SER A 230 41.08 -6.28 20.19
N GLU A 231 40.71 -5.44 21.16
CA GLU A 231 39.48 -5.63 21.94
C GLU A 231 38.20 -5.43 21.12
N LEU A 232 38.29 -5.02 19.85
CA LEU A 232 37.15 -4.85 18.96
C LEU A 232 36.63 -6.21 18.49
N LYS A 233 35.35 -6.44 18.76
CA LYS A 233 34.61 -7.63 18.35
C LYS A 233 33.61 -7.28 17.27
N SER A 234 33.46 -8.17 16.29
CA SER A 234 32.47 -8.05 15.25
C SER A 234 31.18 -8.75 15.65
N TYR A 235 30.11 -7.99 15.88
CA TYR A 235 28.78 -8.53 16.17
C TYR A 235 27.95 -8.54 14.91
N GLN A 236 27.38 -9.70 14.58
CA GLN A 236 26.53 -9.88 13.41
C GLN A 236 25.13 -10.30 13.85
N ALA A 237 24.13 -9.50 13.48
CA ALA A 237 22.72 -9.82 13.63
C ALA A 237 22.13 -10.27 12.30
N VAL A 238 21.34 -11.34 12.32
CA VAL A 238 20.55 -11.85 11.19
C VAL A 238 19.10 -11.90 11.63
N ILE A 239 18.21 -11.23 10.90
CA ILE A 239 16.78 -11.21 11.14
C ILE A 239 16.08 -11.90 9.97
N ARG A 240 15.24 -12.87 10.26
CA ARG A 240 14.38 -13.59 9.30
C ARG A 240 12.94 -13.40 9.72
N PHE A 241 12.04 -13.17 8.78
CA PHE A 241 10.63 -12.97 9.14
C PHE A 241 9.68 -13.34 8.01
N LYS A 242 8.44 -13.60 8.41
CA LYS A 242 7.26 -13.69 7.57
C LYS A 242 6.23 -12.70 8.12
N ILE A 243 5.54 -12.01 7.23
CA ILE A 243 4.42 -11.13 7.55
C ILE A 243 3.17 -11.73 6.94
N TYR A 244 2.15 -11.89 7.77
CA TYR A 244 0.83 -12.37 7.41
C TYR A 244 -0.16 -11.22 7.43
N ASP A 245 -1.02 -11.19 6.42
CA ASP A 245 -2.32 -10.56 6.54
C ASP A 245 -3.20 -11.50 7.37
N VAL A 246 -3.61 -11.03 8.54
CA VAL A 246 -4.35 -11.84 9.52
C VAL A 246 -5.74 -12.19 9.00
N ASN A 247 -6.34 -11.31 8.19
CA ASN A 247 -7.68 -11.51 7.66
C ASN A 247 -7.67 -12.58 6.57
N THR A 248 -6.74 -12.47 5.61
CA THR A 248 -6.67 -13.41 4.48
C THR A 248 -5.84 -14.66 4.79
N LYS A 249 -5.13 -14.67 5.93
CA LYS A 249 -4.17 -15.72 6.32
C LYS A 249 -3.04 -15.92 5.32
N ARG A 250 -2.81 -14.96 4.43
CA ARG A 250 -1.79 -15.03 3.38
C ARG A 250 -0.49 -14.40 3.88
N ILE A 251 0.62 -14.99 3.47
CA ILE A 251 1.94 -14.37 3.64
C ILE A 251 2.04 -13.23 2.63
N ILE A 252 2.14 -12.00 3.13
CA ILE A 252 2.31 -10.80 2.31
C ILE A 252 3.78 -10.46 2.10
N ALA A 253 4.65 -10.78 3.05
CA ALA A 253 6.10 -10.59 2.91
C ALA A 253 6.87 -11.70 3.61
N ALA A 254 8.03 -12.04 3.07
CA ALA A 254 9.03 -12.85 3.76
C ALA A 254 10.40 -12.41 3.26
N ASP A 255 11.34 -12.16 4.16
CA ASP A 255 12.70 -11.78 3.79
C ASP A 255 13.67 -12.13 4.93
N ASN A 256 14.95 -11.97 4.64
CA ASN A 256 16.02 -12.00 5.63
C ASN A 256 16.95 -10.79 5.43
N THR A 257 17.50 -10.29 6.53
CA THR A 257 18.43 -9.18 6.53
C THR A 257 19.55 -9.43 7.53
N SER A 258 20.66 -8.73 7.37
CA SER A 258 21.75 -8.76 8.33
C SER A 258 22.36 -7.39 8.58
N GLY A 259 22.81 -7.20 9.81
CA GLY A 259 23.55 -6.04 10.28
C GLY A 259 24.83 -6.50 10.96
N ALA A 260 25.95 -5.85 10.66
CA ALA A 260 27.22 -6.13 11.30
C ALA A 260 27.85 -4.81 11.78
N VAL A 261 28.35 -4.84 13.01
CA VAL A 261 28.93 -3.69 13.71
C VAL A 261 30.16 -4.15 14.51
N LEU A 262 31.16 -3.28 14.59
CA LEU A 262 32.34 -3.47 15.42
C LEU A 262 32.17 -2.71 16.72
N HIS A 263 32.32 -3.38 17.85
CA HIS A 263 32.21 -2.72 19.16
C HIS A 263 33.05 -3.46 20.21
N VAL A 264 33.57 -2.71 21.19
CA VAL A 264 34.30 -3.31 22.34
C VAL A 264 33.34 -3.86 23.39
N ASN A 265 32.23 -3.16 23.63
CA ASN A 265 31.16 -3.59 24.52
C ASN A 265 30.17 -4.52 23.78
N PRO A 266 29.88 -5.73 24.30
CA PRO A 266 28.96 -6.67 23.67
C PRO A 266 27.52 -6.19 23.58
N ASP A 267 26.98 -5.57 24.64
CA ASP A 267 25.57 -5.18 24.70
C ASP A 267 25.27 -4.08 23.69
N THR A 268 26.14 -3.07 23.59
CA THR A 268 26.04 -2.02 22.58
C THR A 268 26.20 -2.59 21.17
N GLY A 269 27.20 -3.45 20.95
CA GLY A 269 27.44 -4.08 19.65
C GLY A 269 26.26 -4.92 19.16
N ILE A 270 25.60 -5.66 20.06
CA ILE A 270 24.38 -6.43 19.78
C ILE A 270 23.24 -5.49 19.37
N GLN A 271 22.97 -4.45 20.16
CA GLN A 271 21.87 -3.50 19.89
C GLN A 271 22.07 -2.77 18.56
N GLU A 272 23.29 -2.29 18.28
CA GLU A 272 23.59 -1.59 17.03
C GLU A 272 23.55 -2.53 15.82
N ALA A 273 24.03 -3.77 15.95
CA ALA A 273 23.94 -4.76 14.87
C ALA A 273 22.47 -5.07 14.51
N ILE A 274 21.61 -5.25 15.52
CA ILE A 274 20.16 -5.42 15.32
C ILE A 274 19.55 -4.17 14.69
N GLN A 275 19.85 -2.98 15.21
CA GLN A 275 19.33 -1.73 14.66
C GLN A 275 19.71 -1.56 13.18
N LYS A 276 20.96 -1.84 12.81
CA LYS A 276 21.42 -1.79 11.42
C LYS A 276 20.71 -2.81 10.53
N ALA A 277 20.39 -4.00 11.05
CA ALA A 277 19.58 -4.97 10.32
C ALA A 277 18.14 -4.46 10.11
N VAL A 278 17.54 -3.86 11.14
CA VAL A 278 16.19 -3.27 11.12
C VAL A 278 16.11 -2.09 10.13
N GLU A 279 17.11 -1.22 10.12
CA GLU A 279 17.16 -0.07 9.20
C GLU A 279 17.17 -0.50 7.72
N LYS A 280 17.88 -1.58 7.41
CA LYS A 280 17.91 -2.14 6.05
C LYS A 280 16.58 -2.75 5.61
N ILE A 281 15.84 -3.37 6.53
CA ILE A 281 14.59 -4.08 6.20
C ILE A 281 13.35 -3.19 6.28
N TYR A 282 13.41 -2.11 7.06
CA TYR A 282 12.34 -1.12 7.19
C TYR A 282 11.70 -0.70 5.85
N PRO A 283 12.45 -0.18 4.85
CA PRO A 283 11.83 0.28 3.61
C PRO A 283 11.14 -0.86 2.84
N LYS A 284 11.72 -2.06 2.87
CA LYS A 284 11.16 -3.24 2.19
C LYS A 284 9.86 -3.71 2.84
N ILE A 285 9.82 -3.83 4.17
CA ILE A 285 8.61 -4.22 4.90
C ILE A 285 7.50 -3.20 4.64
N ARG A 286 7.84 -1.90 4.74
CA ARG A 286 6.90 -0.82 4.48
C ARG A 286 6.32 -0.91 3.07
N GLU A 287 7.15 -1.04 2.05
CA GLU A 287 6.72 -1.18 0.66
C GLU A 287 5.83 -2.42 0.44
N GLN A 288 6.24 -3.58 0.95
CA GLN A 288 5.47 -4.82 0.79
C GLN A 288 4.10 -4.73 1.48
N ILE A 289 4.02 -4.14 2.67
CA ILE A 289 2.74 -3.89 3.35
C ILE A 289 1.91 -2.92 2.52
N SER A 290 2.46 -1.79 2.08
CA SER A 290 1.71 -0.80 1.29
C SER A 290 1.17 -1.34 -0.04
N ILE A 291 1.85 -2.31 -0.66
CA ILE A 291 1.42 -2.90 -1.94
C ILE A 291 0.42 -4.05 -1.73
N LYS A 292 0.66 -4.91 -0.73
CA LYS A 292 -0.04 -6.20 -0.61
C LYS A 292 -1.07 -6.27 0.51
N TRP A 293 -0.87 -5.51 1.59
CA TRP A 293 -1.86 -5.44 2.66
C TRP A 293 -2.95 -4.45 2.26
N LYS A 294 -4.20 -4.93 2.25
CA LYS A 294 -5.37 -4.11 1.94
C LYS A 294 -6.22 -3.99 3.20
N PRO A 295 -6.63 -2.77 3.58
CA PRO A 295 -7.56 -2.61 4.69
C PRO A 295 -8.89 -3.30 4.35
N GLY A 296 -9.46 -4.00 5.32
CA GLY A 296 -10.71 -4.74 5.18
C GLY A 296 -10.72 -6.00 6.04
N ASN A 297 -11.86 -6.69 6.05
CA ASN A 297 -12.07 -7.96 6.73
C ASN A 297 -12.43 -9.01 5.69
N LEU A 298 -11.97 -10.23 5.94
CA LEU A 298 -12.44 -11.41 5.23
C LEU A 298 -13.69 -11.93 5.93
N ILE A 299 -14.80 -12.01 5.21
CA ILE A 299 -16.09 -12.46 5.71
C ILE A 299 -16.54 -13.65 4.89
N LEU A 300 -16.80 -14.76 5.55
CA LEU A 300 -17.43 -15.92 4.93
C LEU A 300 -18.94 -15.72 4.93
N LEU A 301 -19.57 -15.64 3.78
CA LEU A 301 -21.03 -15.60 3.64
C LEU A 301 -21.54 -16.99 3.23
N LYS A 302 -22.41 -17.59 4.06
CA LYS A 302 -23.11 -18.84 3.77
C LYS A 302 -24.57 -18.54 3.45
N ILE A 303 -25.04 -19.04 2.32
CA ILE A 303 -26.40 -18.86 1.83
C ILE A 303 -27.05 -20.25 1.69
N GLU A 304 -28.01 -20.52 2.56
CA GLU A 304 -28.84 -21.74 2.53
C GLU A 304 -30.16 -21.48 1.76
N GLY A 305 -30.63 -22.48 1.02
CA GLY A 305 -31.99 -22.50 0.45
C GLY A 305 -32.14 -21.87 -0.94
N ILE A 306 -31.05 -21.44 -1.57
CA ILE A 306 -31.04 -20.92 -2.94
C ILE A 306 -30.38 -21.93 -3.88
N SER A 307 -30.97 -22.32 -5.01
CA SER A 307 -30.28 -23.21 -5.96
C SER A 307 -29.07 -22.51 -6.59
N TYR A 308 -28.15 -23.27 -7.19
CA TYR A 308 -27.03 -22.68 -7.92
C TYR A 308 -27.53 -21.84 -9.11
N ASP A 309 -28.52 -22.33 -9.84
CA ASP A 309 -29.13 -21.61 -10.97
C ASP A 309 -29.74 -20.28 -10.50
N ASP A 310 -30.54 -20.27 -9.41
CA ASP A 310 -31.09 -19.04 -8.83
C ASP A 310 -29.99 -18.05 -8.42
N TYR A 311 -28.87 -18.54 -7.89
CA TYR A 311 -27.75 -17.71 -7.47
C TYR A 311 -27.06 -17.02 -8.66
N VAL A 312 -26.91 -17.75 -9.77
CA VAL A 312 -26.31 -17.22 -11.01
C VAL A 312 -27.29 -16.26 -11.70
N ASP A 313 -28.55 -16.65 -11.87
CA ASP A 313 -29.57 -15.87 -12.59
C ASP A 313 -29.85 -14.52 -11.92
N LYS A 314 -29.73 -14.45 -10.59
CA LYS A 314 -29.93 -13.22 -9.81
C LYS A 314 -28.64 -12.41 -9.61
N ASP A 315 -27.50 -12.86 -10.16
CA ASP A 315 -26.17 -12.26 -10.01
C ASP A 315 -25.84 -11.87 -8.56
N ILE A 316 -26.08 -12.79 -7.61
CA ILE A 316 -25.94 -12.49 -6.17
C ILE A 316 -24.51 -12.03 -5.84
N LYS A 317 -23.52 -12.61 -6.52
CA LYS A 317 -22.12 -12.19 -6.44
C LYS A 317 -21.91 -10.75 -6.88
N GLY A 318 -22.45 -10.37 -8.05
CA GLY A 318 -22.36 -9.02 -8.58
C GLY A 318 -23.05 -8.01 -7.67
N LEU A 319 -24.22 -8.36 -7.11
CA LEU A 319 -24.94 -7.53 -6.16
C LEU A 319 -24.13 -7.26 -4.88
N ILE A 320 -23.53 -8.30 -4.30
CA ILE A 320 -22.65 -8.15 -3.12
C ILE A 320 -21.42 -7.31 -3.48
N ARG A 321 -20.79 -7.57 -4.62
CA ARG A 321 -19.65 -6.78 -5.12
C ARG A 321 -20.03 -5.32 -5.37
N GLY A 322 -21.27 -5.04 -5.73
CA GLY A 322 -21.80 -3.69 -5.93
C GLY A 322 -22.09 -2.92 -4.63
N ILE A 323 -21.98 -3.54 -3.45
CA ILE A 323 -22.09 -2.84 -2.17
C ILE A 323 -20.82 -2.01 -1.97
N LYS A 324 -20.98 -0.68 -1.87
CA LYS A 324 -19.87 0.25 -1.61
C LYS A 324 -19.08 -0.23 -0.40
N GLY A 325 -17.77 -0.38 -0.53
CA GLY A 325 -16.88 -0.89 0.52
C GLY A 325 -16.64 -2.40 0.47
N VAL A 326 -17.23 -3.14 -0.47
CA VAL A 326 -16.82 -4.50 -0.81
C VAL A 326 -15.71 -4.45 -1.85
N ASN A 327 -14.57 -5.06 -1.54
CA ASN A 327 -13.36 -5.05 -2.36
C ASN A 327 -13.27 -6.29 -3.27
N ARG A 328 -13.66 -7.46 -2.77
CA ARG A 328 -13.65 -8.72 -3.54
C ARG A 328 -14.77 -9.65 -3.08
N VAL A 329 -15.32 -10.43 -4.01
CA VAL A 329 -16.21 -11.55 -3.72
C VAL A 329 -15.73 -12.75 -4.53
N SER A 330 -15.42 -13.84 -3.83
CA SER A 330 -14.97 -15.11 -4.40
C SER A 330 -15.94 -16.22 -4.00
N GLU A 331 -16.13 -17.20 -4.88
CA GLU A 331 -16.89 -18.41 -4.55
C GLU A 331 -15.95 -19.44 -3.93
N VAL A 332 -16.33 -19.97 -2.76
CA VAL A 332 -15.61 -21.04 -2.07
C VAL A 332 -16.31 -22.38 -2.29
N ASN A 333 -17.64 -22.36 -2.22
CA ASN A 333 -18.48 -23.51 -2.49
C ASN A 333 -19.73 -23.05 -3.23
N VAL A 334 -20.08 -23.75 -4.31
CA VAL A 334 -21.27 -23.48 -5.12
C VAL A 334 -22.38 -24.51 -4.88
N ASN A 335 -22.07 -25.60 -4.16
CA ASN A 335 -23.06 -26.57 -3.71
C ASN A 335 -23.73 -26.10 -2.42
N GLN A 336 -24.94 -26.57 -2.11
CA GLN A 336 -25.66 -26.16 -0.90
C GLN A 336 -24.89 -26.48 0.40
N PRO A 337 -24.72 -25.51 1.34
CA PRO A 337 -24.99 -24.08 1.17
C PRO A 337 -23.95 -23.39 0.31
N ILE A 338 -24.38 -22.43 -0.52
CA ILE A 338 -23.44 -21.59 -1.30
C ILE A 338 -22.59 -20.79 -0.32
N VAL A 339 -21.28 -20.85 -0.48
CA VAL A 339 -20.31 -20.17 0.38
C VAL A 339 -19.49 -19.20 -0.46
N LEU A 340 -19.56 -17.93 -0.08
CA LEU A 340 -18.75 -16.86 -0.64
C LEU A 340 -17.72 -16.39 0.38
N GLU A 341 -16.54 -16.04 -0.12
CA GLU A 341 -15.52 -15.30 0.61
C GLU A 341 -15.57 -13.84 0.14
N ILE A 342 -15.81 -12.92 1.08
CA ILE A 342 -15.99 -11.51 0.82
C ILE A 342 -14.88 -10.73 1.51
N GLU A 343 -14.11 -9.96 0.76
CA GLU A 343 -13.20 -8.95 1.30
C GLU A 343 -13.93 -7.61 1.31
N ALA A 344 -14.15 -7.01 2.48
CA ALA A 344 -14.87 -5.74 2.61
C ALA A 344 -14.30 -4.85 3.72
N LEU A 345 -14.48 -3.53 3.64
CA LEU A 345 -14.08 -2.57 4.69
C LEU A 345 -14.89 -2.75 6.00
N TYR A 346 -15.95 -3.55 5.96
CA TYR A 346 -16.87 -3.80 7.06
C TYR A 346 -16.58 -5.12 7.75
N ASN A 347 -17.05 -5.28 8.98
CA ASN A 347 -17.21 -6.60 9.59
C ASN A 347 -18.53 -7.24 9.14
N GLY A 348 -18.73 -8.52 9.46
CA GLY A 348 -19.91 -9.30 9.07
C GLY A 348 -21.24 -8.65 9.48
N ASN A 349 -21.30 -8.04 10.66
CA ASN A 349 -22.50 -7.33 11.13
C ASN A 349 -22.87 -6.15 10.22
N ASN A 350 -21.91 -5.28 9.93
CA ASN A 350 -22.15 -4.11 9.09
C ASN A 350 -22.41 -4.49 7.63
N LEU A 351 -21.72 -5.50 7.11
CA LEU A 351 -21.99 -6.02 5.77
C LEU A 351 -23.40 -6.60 5.68
N TYR A 352 -23.85 -7.37 6.68
CA TYR A 352 -25.22 -7.89 6.70
C TYR A 352 -26.27 -6.78 6.72
N GLN A 353 -26.06 -5.70 7.48
CA GLN A 353 -26.98 -4.55 7.47
C GLN A 353 -27.05 -3.90 6.08
N LYS A 354 -25.89 -3.74 5.41
CA LYS A 354 -25.84 -3.21 4.04
C LYS A 354 -26.53 -4.13 3.03
N MET A 355 -26.42 -5.45 3.19
CA MET A 355 -27.18 -6.41 2.39
C MET A 355 -28.70 -6.27 2.63
N ARG A 356 -29.11 -6.05 3.89
CA ARG A 356 -30.52 -5.86 4.27
C ARG A 356 -31.12 -4.56 3.71
N GLU A 357 -30.35 -3.47 3.70
CA GLU A 357 -30.75 -2.21 3.07
C GLU A 357 -31.05 -2.39 1.57
N ARG A 358 -30.38 -3.34 0.92
CA ARG A 358 -30.52 -3.66 -0.51
C ARG A 358 -31.34 -4.93 -0.75
N LYS A 359 -32.15 -5.38 0.21
CA LYS A 359 -32.88 -6.66 0.13
C LYS A 359 -33.70 -6.82 -1.15
N THR A 360 -34.26 -5.73 -1.68
CA THR A 360 -35.00 -5.72 -2.95
C THR A 360 -34.14 -6.10 -4.15
N ASP A 361 -32.87 -5.71 -4.15
CA ASP A 361 -31.94 -5.95 -5.26
C ASP A 361 -31.61 -7.44 -5.40
N PHE A 362 -31.62 -8.18 -4.28
CA PHE A 362 -31.35 -9.63 -4.26
C PHE A 362 -32.46 -10.47 -4.90
N GLY A 363 -33.67 -9.92 -5.07
CA GLY A 363 -34.78 -10.64 -5.69
C GLY A 363 -35.23 -11.90 -4.92
N PHE A 364 -34.86 -12.01 -3.63
CA PHE A 364 -35.38 -13.00 -2.69
C PHE A 364 -35.26 -12.46 -1.25
N ASP A 365 -36.11 -13.01 -0.38
CA ASP A 365 -36.09 -12.68 1.03
C ASP A 365 -35.11 -13.59 1.79
N PHE A 366 -34.37 -13.03 2.74
CA PHE A 366 -33.47 -13.81 3.60
C PHE A 366 -33.53 -13.38 5.06
N SER A 367 -33.20 -14.33 5.93
CA SER A 367 -33.00 -14.11 7.36
C SER A 367 -31.65 -14.63 7.84
N GLN A 368 -31.09 -13.94 8.83
CA GLN A 368 -29.90 -14.41 9.54
C GLN A 368 -30.16 -15.70 10.31
N LYS A 369 -29.22 -16.65 10.20
CA LYS A 369 -29.06 -17.81 11.08
C LYS A 369 -27.96 -17.55 12.10
N GLU A 370 -26.86 -16.93 11.67
CA GLU A 370 -25.71 -16.59 12.52
C GLU A 370 -24.96 -15.38 11.93
N ILE A 371 -24.51 -14.46 12.77
CA ILE A 371 -23.65 -13.33 12.35
C ILE A 371 -22.53 -13.17 13.37
N LYS A 372 -21.30 -13.19 12.87
CA LYS A 372 -20.05 -12.89 13.59
C LYS A 372 -19.23 -11.89 12.75
N SER A 373 -18.15 -11.38 13.32
CA SER A 373 -17.27 -10.41 12.62
C SER A 373 -16.74 -10.92 11.28
N SER A 374 -16.47 -12.22 11.15
CA SER A 374 -15.92 -12.87 9.94
C SER A 374 -16.85 -13.92 9.31
N LEU A 375 -18.10 -14.03 9.78
CA LEU A 375 -19.07 -15.01 9.27
C LEU A 375 -20.45 -14.39 9.20
N ILE A 376 -21.11 -14.52 8.05
CA ILE A 376 -22.52 -14.25 7.88
C ILE A 376 -23.16 -15.56 7.41
N HIS A 377 -24.21 -16.00 8.08
CA HIS A 377 -24.99 -17.15 7.68
C HIS A 377 -26.44 -16.72 7.51
N ILE A 378 -26.95 -16.82 6.28
CA ILE A 378 -28.33 -16.48 5.92
C ILE A 378 -29.06 -17.69 5.31
N ILE A 379 -30.38 -17.68 5.46
CA ILE A 379 -31.31 -18.65 4.87
C ILE A 379 -32.30 -17.88 4.00
N LYS A 380 -32.49 -18.32 2.75
CA LYS A 380 -33.56 -17.87 1.86
C LYS A 380 -34.92 -18.26 2.46
N LYS A 381 -35.84 -17.30 2.52
CA LYS A 381 -37.22 -17.50 2.98
C LYS A 381 -38.15 -17.87 1.86
#